data_AF-A0A936KL90-F1
#
_entry.id   AF-A0A936KL90-F1
#
_cell.length_a   1.000
_cell.length_b   1.000
_cell.length_c   1.000
_cell.angle_alpha   90.00
_cell.angle_beta   90.00
_cell.angle_gamma   90.00
#
_symmetry.space_group_name_H-M   'P 1'
#
loop_
_entity.id
_entity.type
_entity.pdbx_description
1 polymer ?
#
loop_
_entity_poly.entity_id
_entity_poly.type
_entity_poly.pdbx_seq_one_letter_code
_entity_poly.pdbx_strand_id
1 'polypeptide(L)'
;MGTTIVSVGRLQAMADNVKSISGRITESADQMTSELQRTLAEWGEGTESRAAFNAFKARVDRCIAEMNEALALMPGAVAESAAHAGHTEQRNTALFR
;
A
#
# COMPACT_ATOMS: atom_id res chain seq x y z
N MET A 1 1.07 28.85 17.76
CA MET A 1 1.50 27.75 16.88
C MET A 1 0.26 27.13 16.27
N GLY A 2 0.04 27.30 14.96
CA GLY A 2 -1.12 26.70 14.30
C GLY A 2 -0.91 25.21 14.16
N THR A 3 -1.67 24.40 14.89
CA THR A 3 -1.79 22.97 14.62
C THR A 3 -2.23 22.82 13.17
N THR A 4 -1.35 22.30 12.32
CA THR A 4 -1.73 21.94 10.94
C THR A 4 -2.72 20.79 11.04
N ILE A 5 -4.01 21.12 11.08
CA ILE A 5 -5.09 20.16 10.97
C ILE A 5 -5.07 19.68 9.52
N VAL A 6 -4.55 18.48 9.28
CA VAL A 6 -4.72 17.83 7.99
C VAL A 6 -6.21 17.52 7.88
N SER A 7 -6.90 18.17 6.93
CA SER A 7 -8.33 17.93 6.75
C SER A 7 -8.59 16.48 6.34
N VAL A 8 -9.72 15.94 6.74
CA VAL A 8 -10.15 14.57 6.42
C VAL A 8 -10.08 14.30 4.91
N GLY A 9 -10.48 15.28 4.08
CA GLY A 9 -10.40 15.17 2.63
C GLY A 9 -8.96 15.01 2.10
N ARG A 10 -7.97 15.62 2.74
CA ARG A 10 -6.55 15.43 2.37
C ARG A 10 -6.05 14.04 2.76
N LEU A 11 -6.45 13.53 3.92
CA LEU A 11 -6.10 12.17 4.34
C LEU A 11 -6.72 11.12 3.41
N GLN A 12 -7.97 11.32 2.99
CA GLN A 12 -8.65 10.45 2.03
C GLN A 12 -7.94 10.44 0.67
N ALA A 13 -7.62 11.63 0.13
CA ALA A 13 -6.90 11.75 -1.13
C ALA A 13 -5.49 11.11 -1.08
N MET A 14 -4.81 11.20 0.07
CA MET A 14 -3.54 10.50 0.27
C MET A 14 -3.74 8.99 0.26
N ALA A 15 -4.77 8.45 0.93
CA ALA A 15 -5.06 7.02 0.92
C ALA A 15 -5.36 6.51 -0.52
N ASP A 16 -6.15 7.24 -1.28
CA ASP A 16 -6.46 6.90 -2.68
C ASP A 16 -5.20 6.91 -3.56
N ASN A 17 -4.33 7.90 -3.39
CA ASN A 17 -3.05 7.98 -4.09
C ASN A 17 -2.14 6.79 -3.76
N VAL A 18 -2.01 6.43 -2.47
CA VAL A 18 -1.17 5.30 -2.07
C VAL A 18 -1.74 3.98 -2.61
N LYS A 19 -3.07 3.80 -2.60
CA LYS A 19 -3.73 2.63 -3.21
C LYS A 19 -3.43 2.52 -4.71
N SER A 20 -3.47 3.64 -5.43
CA SER A 20 -3.11 3.70 -6.85
C SER A 20 -1.64 3.30 -7.10
N ILE A 21 -0.71 3.81 -6.28
CA ILE A 21 0.71 3.45 -6.36
C ILE A 21 0.92 1.95 -6.11
N SER A 22 0.23 1.37 -5.11
CA SER A 22 0.30 -0.07 -4.83
C SER A 22 -0.18 -0.93 -6.00
N GLY A 23 -1.27 -0.54 -6.64
CA GLY A 23 -1.78 -1.22 -7.83
C GLY A 23 -0.72 -1.26 -8.94
N ARG A 24 -0.08 -0.11 -9.21
CA ARG A 24 1.00 -0.02 -10.21
C ARG A 24 2.23 -0.85 -9.87
N ILE A 25 2.61 -0.92 -8.59
CA ILE A 25 3.73 -1.77 -8.13
C ILE A 25 3.40 -3.24 -8.33
N THR A 26 2.18 -3.65 -7.99
CA THR A 26 1.70 -5.03 -8.17
C THR A 26 1.72 -5.42 -9.65
N GLU A 27 1.15 -4.59 -10.52
CA GLU A 27 1.16 -4.80 -11.98
C GLU A 27 2.59 -4.92 -12.53
N SER A 28 3.50 -4.03 -12.09
CA SER A 28 4.90 -4.05 -12.54
C SER A 28 5.63 -5.33 -12.10
N ALA A 29 5.34 -5.82 -10.89
CA ALA A 29 5.93 -7.04 -10.37
C ALA A 29 5.39 -8.30 -11.09
N ASP A 30 4.09 -8.33 -11.38
CA ASP A 30 3.46 -9.40 -12.16
C ASP A 30 4.02 -9.45 -13.58
N GLN A 31 4.20 -8.29 -14.21
CA GLN A 31 4.83 -8.20 -15.53
C GLN A 31 6.27 -8.71 -15.51
N MET A 32 7.09 -8.26 -14.55
CA MET A 32 8.48 -8.71 -14.40
C MET A 32 8.57 -10.22 -14.15
N THR A 33 7.75 -10.78 -13.27
CA THR A 33 7.75 -12.22 -12.98
C THR A 33 7.29 -13.04 -14.18
N SER A 34 6.32 -12.55 -14.96
CA SER A 34 5.87 -13.18 -16.20
C SER A 34 6.96 -13.18 -17.29
N GLU A 35 7.67 -12.06 -17.46
CA GLU A 35 8.77 -11.95 -18.42
C GLU A 35 9.92 -12.90 -18.09
N LEU A 36 10.29 -12.99 -16.82
CA LEU A 36 11.29 -13.94 -16.34
C LEU A 36 10.81 -15.39 -16.50
N GLN A 37 9.55 -15.69 -16.18
CA GLN A 37 9.02 -17.05 -16.33
C GLN A 37 9.04 -17.53 -17.80
N ARG A 38 8.84 -16.61 -18.75
CA ARG A 38 8.91 -16.90 -20.18
C ARG A 38 10.32 -17.30 -20.62
N THR A 39 11.36 -16.63 -20.12
CA THR A 39 12.76 -17.00 -20.45
C THR A 39 13.21 -18.27 -19.72
N LEU A 40 12.65 -18.52 -18.54
CA LEU A 40 12.90 -19.71 -17.75
C LEU A 40 12.38 -21.02 -18.38
N ALA A 41 11.39 -20.98 -19.26
CA ALA A 41 10.91 -22.17 -19.96
C ALA A 41 12.03 -22.86 -20.78
N GLU A 42 13.04 -22.09 -21.20
CA GLU A 42 14.20 -22.56 -21.96
C GLU A 42 15.24 -23.26 -21.08
N TRP A 43 15.20 -23.09 -19.75
CA TRP A 43 16.24 -23.54 -18.84
C TRP A 43 16.07 -25.00 -18.36
N GLY A 44 14.97 -25.67 -18.70
CA GLY A 44 14.67 -27.04 -18.26
C GLY A 44 14.19 -27.16 -16.82
N GLU A 45 13.58 -28.30 -16.47
CA GLU A 45 13.12 -28.57 -15.09
C GLU A 45 14.29 -28.95 -14.16
N GLY A 46 14.19 -28.55 -12.88
CA GLY A 46 15.15 -28.95 -11.84
C GLY A 46 16.47 -28.19 -11.84
N THR A 47 16.62 -27.12 -12.61
CA THR A 47 17.85 -26.31 -12.61
C THR A 47 17.95 -25.38 -11.40
N GLU A 48 19.19 -25.10 -10.98
CA GLU A 48 19.47 -24.12 -9.92
C GLU A 48 18.88 -22.74 -10.25
N SER A 49 18.89 -22.36 -11.52
CA SER A 49 18.31 -21.11 -12.01
C SER A 49 16.79 -21.05 -11.82
N ARG A 50 16.08 -22.18 -11.98
CA ARG A 50 14.63 -22.28 -11.67
C ARG A 50 14.37 -22.14 -10.16
N ALA A 51 15.19 -22.78 -9.32
CA ALA A 51 15.08 -22.67 -7.88
C ALA A 51 15.32 -21.22 -7.40
N ALA A 52 16.34 -20.55 -7.95
CA ALA A 52 16.63 -19.15 -7.68
C ALA A 52 15.46 -18.22 -8.08
N PHE A 53 14.86 -18.45 -9.24
CA PHE A 53 13.67 -17.70 -9.66
C PHE A 53 12.48 -17.93 -8.72
N ASN A 54 12.18 -19.17 -8.36
CA ASN A 54 11.07 -19.47 -7.45
C ASN A 54 11.25 -18.77 -6.11
N ALA A 55 12.48 -18.74 -5.58
CA ALA A 55 12.81 -18.01 -4.36
C ALA A 55 12.65 -16.50 -4.53
N PHE A 56 13.09 -15.94 -5.66
CA PHE A 56 12.89 -14.53 -6.00
C PHE A 56 11.39 -14.19 -6.07
N LYS A 57 10.60 -14.96 -6.82
CA LYS A 57 9.16 -14.75 -6.96
C LYS A 57 8.46 -14.80 -5.60
N ALA A 58 8.75 -15.81 -4.79
CA ALA A 58 8.15 -15.92 -3.45
C ALA A 58 8.46 -14.70 -2.56
N ARG A 59 9.63 -14.08 -2.73
CA ARG A 59 10.02 -12.88 -1.99
C ARG A 59 9.30 -11.63 -2.50
N VAL A 60 9.12 -11.51 -3.82
CA VAL A 60 8.32 -10.43 -4.43
C VAL A 60 6.86 -10.54 -4.00
N ASP A 61 6.26 -11.72 -4.12
CA ASP A 61 4.87 -11.99 -3.74
C ASP A 61 4.62 -11.62 -2.26
N ARG A 62 5.56 -11.98 -1.37
CA ARG A 62 5.48 -11.63 0.05
C ARG A 62 5.52 -10.12 0.29
N CYS A 63 6.44 -9.42 -0.38
CA CYS A 63 6.55 -7.96 -0.26
C CYS A 63 5.26 -7.26 -0.70
N ILE A 64 4.65 -7.72 -1.80
CA ILE A 64 3.36 -7.19 -2.28
C ILE A 64 2.24 -7.48 -1.28
N ALA A 65 2.20 -8.68 -0.70
CA ALA A 65 1.21 -9.04 0.32
C ALA A 65 1.34 -8.13 1.56
N GLU A 66 2.55 -7.96 2.10
CA GLU A 66 2.82 -7.09 3.25
C GLU A 66 2.42 -5.63 2.96
N MET A 67 2.73 -5.13 1.76
CA MET A 67 2.31 -3.80 1.32
C MET A 67 0.79 -3.69 1.27
N ASN A 68 0.10 -4.65 0.66
CA ASN A 68 -1.37 -4.63 0.57
C ASN A 68 -2.06 -4.73 1.94
N GLU A 69 -1.51 -5.52 2.86
CA GLU A 69 -1.98 -5.58 4.25
C GLU A 69 -1.83 -4.21 4.95
N ALA A 70 -0.66 -3.56 4.83
CA ALA A 70 -0.45 -2.24 5.40
C ALA A 70 -1.43 -1.19 4.85
N LEU A 71 -1.75 -1.27 3.56
CA LEU A 71 -2.70 -0.36 2.91
C LEU A 71 -4.14 -0.63 3.29
N ALA A 72 -4.50 -1.88 3.58
CA ALA A 72 -5.83 -2.22 4.09
C ALA A 72 -6.11 -1.59 5.47
N LEU A 73 -5.07 -1.23 6.23
CA LEU A 73 -5.20 -0.55 7.53
C LEU A 73 -5.39 0.98 7.38
N MET A 74 -5.02 1.57 6.24
CA MET A 74 -5.11 3.03 6.04
C MET A 74 -6.52 3.60 6.22
N PRO A 75 -7.61 3.01 5.68
CA PRO A 75 -8.95 3.55 5.86
C PRO A 75 -9.37 3.65 7.34
N GLY A 76 -9.00 2.65 8.16
CA GLY A 76 -9.28 2.65 9.59
C GLY A 76 -8.54 3.78 10.31
N ALA A 77 -7.24 3.91 10.05
CA ALA A 77 -6.41 4.97 10.64
C ALA A 77 -6.86 6.38 10.20
N VAL A 78 -7.32 6.54 8.96
CA VAL A 78 -7.89 7.80 8.44
C VAL A 78 -9.23 8.10 9.12
N ALA A 79 -10.11 7.11 9.31
CA ALA A 79 -11.39 7.28 9.98
C ALA A 79 -11.22 7.65 11.47
N GLU A 80 -10.27 7.01 12.18
CA GLU A 80 -9.93 7.35 13.57
C GLU A 80 -9.39 8.79 13.69
N SER A 81 -8.51 9.17 12.76
CA SER A 81 -7.97 10.54 12.70
C SER A 81 -9.06 11.57 12.39
N ALA A 82 -9.99 11.23 11.51
CA ALA A 82 -11.13 12.08 11.18
C ALA A 82 -12.08 12.29 12.36
N ALA A 83 -12.36 11.23 13.13
CA ALA A 83 -13.17 11.31 14.34
C ALA A 83 -12.50 12.22 15.40
N HIS A 84 -11.20 12.07 15.61
CA HIS A 84 -10.43 12.92 16.53
C HIS A 84 -10.43 14.41 16.11
N ALA A 85 -10.28 14.68 14.82
CA ALA A 85 -10.31 16.04 14.28
C ALA A 85 -11.70 16.67 14.48
N GLY A 86 -12.78 15.95 14.16
CA GLY A 86 -14.16 16.43 14.33
C GLY A 86 -14.53 16.73 15.78
N HIS A 87 -14.10 15.89 16.73
CA HIS A 87 -14.29 16.14 18.16
C HIS A 87 -13.52 17.37 18.65
N THR A 88 -12.30 17.59 18.15
CA THR A 88 -11.49 18.75 18.54
C THR A 88 -12.10 20.05 18.01
N GLU A 89 -12.60 20.05 16.77
CA GLU A 89 -13.28 21.20 16.18
C GLU A 89 -14.59 21.53 16.90
N GLN A 90 -15.44 20.54 17.16
CA GLN A 90 -16.70 20.73 17.92
C GLN A 90 -16.44 21.27 19.33
N ARG A 91 -15.44 20.73 20.03
CA ARG A 91 -15.07 21.19 21.38
C ARG A 91 -14.56 22.62 21.36
N ASN A 92 -13.74 23.00 20.38
CA ASN A 92 -13.28 24.38 20.24
C ASN A 92 -14.44 25.32 19.90
N THR A 93 -15.35 24.96 18.99
CA THR A 93 -16.53 25.78 18.67
C THR A 93 -17.46 25.96 19.89
N ALA A 94 -17.59 24.95 20.74
CA ALA A 94 -18.37 25.02 21.98
C ALA A 94 -17.73 25.91 23.06
N LEU A 95 -16.41 26.07 23.06
CA LEU A 95 -15.70 26.97 23.99
C LEU A 95 -15.75 28.44 23.57
N PHE A 96 -16.05 28.73 22.31
CA PHE A 96 -16.14 30.08 21.74
C PHE A 96 -17.60 30.54 21.50
N ARG A 97 -18.60 29.79 21.99
CA ARG A 97 -20.00 30.24 22.12
C ARG A 97 -20.30 30.59 23.57
#